data_AF-A0A7V9FZE7-F1
#
_entry.id   AF-A0A7V9FZE7-F1
#
_cell.length_a   1.000
_cell.length_b   1.000
_cell.length_c   1.000
_cell.angle_alpha   90.00
_cell.angle_beta   90.00
_cell.angle_gamma   90.00
#
_symmetry.space_group_name_H-M   'P 1'
#
loop_
_entity.id
_entity.type
_entity.pdbx_description
1 polymer ?
#
loop_
_entity_poly.entity_id
_entity_poly.type
_entity_poly.pdbx_seq_one_letter_code
_entity_poly.pdbx_strand_id
1 'polypeptide(L)'
;MLGELEREGSFVVCDLEAGVGTLLRLEKDQVDVVLVLTEPSVKSLETARRALEIASPVSRVVVVANKVRGEEDLAAIRAVVGDRELLVVPDDPAVADADREGTAPIDVAPAAPAVKAIVALAGRLQTPSFV
;
A
#
# COMPACT_ATOMS: atom_id res chain seq x y z
N MET A 1 -18.75 12.03 0.97
CA MET A 1 -18.32 11.28 2.17
C MET A 1 -16.80 11.29 2.39
N LEU A 2 -15.96 11.36 1.35
CA LEU A 2 -14.52 11.70 1.53
C LEU A 2 -14.23 13.20 1.44
N GLY A 3 -14.92 13.92 0.54
CA GLY A 3 -14.74 15.37 0.36
C GLY A 3 -15.06 16.26 1.58
N GLU A 4 -15.66 15.72 2.64
CA GLU A 4 -15.84 16.44 3.92
C GLU A 4 -14.57 16.43 4.79
N LEU A 5 -13.66 15.48 4.54
CA LEU A 5 -12.37 15.36 5.21
C LEU A 5 -11.28 16.16 4.50
N GLU A 6 -11.52 16.57 3.25
CA GLU A 6 -10.56 17.32 2.44
C GLU A 6 -10.31 18.70 3.04
N ARG A 7 -9.05 18.95 3.36
CA ARG A 7 -8.56 20.26 3.77
C ARG A 7 -7.32 20.59 2.96
N GLU A 8 -7.22 21.83 2.52
CA GLU A 8 -6.07 22.32 1.79
C GLU A 8 -4.78 22.06 2.59
N GLY A 9 -3.78 21.48 1.93
CA GLY A 9 -2.49 21.13 2.56
C GLY A 9 -2.51 19.91 3.50
N SER A 10 -3.57 19.09 3.48
CA SER A 10 -3.65 17.86 4.28
C SER A 10 -3.66 16.59 3.42
N PHE A 11 -3.27 15.47 4.03
CA PHE A 11 -3.41 14.15 3.44
C PHE A 11 -4.50 13.37 4.18
N VAL A 12 -5.37 12.70 3.43
CA VAL A 12 -6.37 11.77 3.99
C VAL A 12 -5.93 10.35 3.65
N VAL A 13 -5.67 9.55 4.68
CA VAL A 13 -5.37 8.11 4.54
C VAL A 13 -6.60 7.34 4.95
N CYS A 14 -7.13 6.53 4.04
CA CYS A 14 -8.29 5.69 4.29
C CYS A 14 -7.84 4.24 4.50
N ASP A 15 -7.95 3.75 5.72
CA ASP A 15 -7.79 2.32 6.01
C ASP A 15 -9.11 1.60 5.67
N LEU A 16 -9.08 0.75 4.66
CA LEU A 16 -10.26 0.10 4.10
C LEU A 16 -10.32 -1.36 4.52
N GLU A 17 -11.53 -1.89 4.66
CA GLU A 17 -11.73 -3.31 4.92
C GLU A 17 -10.98 -4.19 3.91
N ALA A 18 -10.34 -5.24 4.40
CA ALA A 18 -9.63 -6.20 3.56
C ALA A 18 -10.55 -6.83 2.51
N GLY A 19 -10.01 -7.01 1.31
CA GLY A 19 -10.76 -7.52 0.16
C GLY A 19 -11.10 -6.40 -0.83
N VAL A 20 -12.11 -6.64 -1.67
CA VAL A 20 -12.45 -5.74 -2.78
C VAL A 20 -13.80 -5.04 -2.63
N GLY A 21 -14.54 -5.34 -1.55
CA GLY A 21 -15.91 -4.84 -1.36
C GLY A 21 -16.00 -3.31 -1.37
N THR A 22 -15.05 -2.64 -0.73
CA THR A 22 -14.97 -1.18 -0.72
C THR A 22 -14.55 -0.62 -2.09
N LEU A 23 -13.60 -1.27 -2.76
CA LEU A 23 -13.12 -0.84 -4.09
C LEU A 23 -14.20 -0.90 -5.16
N LEU A 24 -15.18 -1.80 -5.05
CA LEU A 24 -16.32 -1.87 -5.98
C LEU A 24 -17.21 -0.62 -5.96
N ARG A 25 -17.11 0.19 -4.91
CA ARG A 25 -17.85 1.45 -4.75
C ARG A 25 -17.01 2.67 -5.12
N LEU A 26 -15.74 2.48 -5.44
CA LEU A 26 -14.84 3.55 -5.80
C LEU A 26 -15.15 4.00 -7.23
N GLU A 27 -15.46 5.28 -7.38
CA GLU A 27 -15.67 5.90 -8.68
C GLU A 27 -14.44 6.69 -9.10
N LYS A 28 -14.41 7.07 -10.37
CA LYS A 28 -13.31 7.84 -10.95
C LYS A 28 -13.14 9.17 -10.20
N ASP A 29 -11.89 9.57 -9.99
CA ASP A 29 -11.50 10.86 -9.41
C ASP A 29 -11.97 11.07 -7.94
N GLN A 30 -12.42 10.02 -7.24
CA GLN A 30 -12.76 10.09 -5.80
C GLN A 30 -11.52 10.04 -4.88
N VAL A 31 -10.41 9.48 -5.35
CA VAL A 31 -9.12 9.42 -4.64
C VAL A 31 -7.97 9.54 -5.62
N ASP A 32 -6.88 10.20 -5.20
CA ASP A 32 -5.70 10.38 -6.04
C ASP A 32 -4.95 9.07 -6.31
N VAL A 33 -4.88 8.20 -5.29
CA VAL A 33 -4.10 6.96 -5.34
C VAL A 33 -4.80 5.86 -4.54
N VAL A 34 -4.85 4.66 -5.13
CA VAL A 34 -5.18 3.42 -4.42
C VAL A 34 -3.91 2.63 -4.15
N LEU A 35 -3.64 2.36 -2.87
CA LEU A 35 -2.57 1.45 -2.46
C LEU A 35 -3.11 0.02 -2.37
N VAL A 36 -2.61 -0.87 -3.22
CA VAL A 36 -2.93 -2.30 -3.17
C VAL A 36 -1.80 -3.02 -2.43
N LEU A 37 -2.06 -3.40 -1.17
CA LEU A 37 -1.12 -4.15 -0.35
C LEU A 37 -1.25 -5.64 -0.64
N THR A 38 -0.12 -6.33 -0.81
CA THR A 38 -0.10 -7.78 -0.99
C THR A 38 1.10 -8.42 -0.31
N GLU A 39 0.89 -9.61 0.21
CA GLU A 39 1.91 -10.46 0.83
C GLU A 39 2.20 -11.67 -0.07
N PRO A 40 3.34 -12.36 0.08
CA PRO A 40 3.71 -13.54 -0.71
C PRO A 40 2.91 -14.80 -0.31
N SER A 41 1.58 -14.68 -0.24
CA SER A 41 0.67 -15.79 -0.01
C SER A 41 -0.38 -15.85 -1.12
N VAL A 42 -0.76 -17.06 -1.52
CA VAL A 42 -1.73 -17.29 -2.61
C VAL A 42 -3.03 -16.49 -2.40
N LYS A 43 -3.55 -16.46 -1.16
CA LYS A 43 -4.79 -15.74 -0.83
C LYS A 43 -4.63 -14.21 -0.97
N SER A 44 -3.49 -13.66 -0.55
CA SER A 44 -3.23 -12.23 -0.68
C SER A 44 -3.03 -11.84 -2.15
N LEU A 45 -2.29 -12.65 -2.90
CA LEU A 45 -2.05 -12.47 -4.32
C LEU A 45 -3.34 -12.52 -5.15
N GLU A 46 -4.23 -13.47 -4.88
CA GLU A 46 -5.54 -13.54 -5.54
C GLU A 46 -6.40 -12.31 -5.29
N THR A 47 -6.40 -11.81 -4.06
CA THR A 47 -7.09 -10.58 -3.67
C THR A 47 -6.50 -9.37 -4.39
N ALA A 48 -5.16 -9.26 -4.41
CA ALA A 48 -4.46 -8.19 -5.08
C ALA A 48 -4.76 -8.16 -6.58
N ARG A 49 -4.78 -9.32 -7.26
CA ARG A 49 -5.17 -9.41 -8.68
C ARG A 49 -6.54 -8.80 -8.93
N ARG A 50 -7.54 -9.16 -8.11
CA ARG A 50 -8.91 -8.62 -8.24
C ARG A 50 -8.97 -7.13 -7.93
N ALA A 51 -8.27 -6.68 -6.89
CA ALA A 51 -8.18 -5.26 -6.53
C ALA A 51 -7.58 -4.43 -7.67
N LEU A 52 -6.52 -4.94 -8.32
CA LEU A 52 -5.91 -4.30 -9.49
C LEU A 52 -6.89 -4.18 -10.65
N GLU A 53 -7.65 -5.23 -10.96
CA GLU A 53 -8.67 -5.21 -12.03
C GLU A 53 -9.75 -4.16 -11.79
N ILE A 54 -10.18 -3.99 -10.53
CA ILE A 54 -11.25 -3.05 -10.15
C ILE A 54 -10.74 -1.61 -10.08
N ALA A 55 -9.57 -1.37 -9.49
CA ALA A 55 -9.09 -0.02 -9.19
C ALA A 55 -8.39 0.66 -10.38
N SER A 56 -7.71 -0.10 -11.24
CA SER A 56 -6.91 0.47 -12.34
C SER A 56 -7.70 1.36 -13.33
N PRO A 57 -8.97 1.06 -13.65
CA PRO A 57 -9.74 1.91 -14.56
C PRO A 57 -10.18 3.24 -13.95
N VAL A 58 -10.19 3.37 -12.61
CA VAL A 58 -10.81 4.49 -11.91
C VAL A 58 -9.83 5.39 -11.14
N SER A 59 -8.65 4.89 -10.79
CA SER A 59 -7.63 5.68 -10.07
C SER A 59 -6.21 5.16 -10.35
N ARG A 60 -5.20 5.97 -10.03
CA ARG A 60 -3.79 5.54 -10.05
C ARG A 60 -3.60 4.47 -8.99
N VAL A 61 -2.96 3.36 -9.37
CA VAL A 61 -2.70 2.25 -8.46
C VAL A 61 -1.21 2.10 -8.20
N VAL A 62 -0.85 2.02 -6.92
CA VAL A 62 0.49 1.66 -6.45
C VAL A 62 0.40 0.37 -5.67
N VAL A 63 1.24 -0.60 -6.01
CA VAL A 63 1.32 -1.87 -5.31
C VAL A 63 2.37 -1.78 -4.22
N VAL A 64 2.02 -2.27 -3.03
CA VAL A 64 2.96 -2.46 -1.92
C VAL A 64 3.14 -3.95 -1.70
N ALA A 65 4.31 -4.46 -2.10
CA ALA A 65 4.75 -5.82 -1.78
C ALA A 65 5.21 -5.85 -0.32
N ASN A 66 4.34 -6.33 0.56
CA ASN A 66 4.55 -6.33 2.00
C ASN A 66 5.12 -7.66 2.49
N LYS A 67 5.92 -7.61 3.56
CA LYS A 67 6.56 -8.77 4.22
C LYS A 67 7.37 -9.65 3.25
N VAL A 68 8.13 -9.02 2.36
CA VAL A 68 9.00 -9.74 1.41
C VAL A 68 10.25 -10.23 2.14
N ARG A 69 10.52 -11.54 2.10
CA ARG A 69 11.70 -12.16 2.74
C ARG A 69 12.88 -12.32 1.81
N GLY A 70 12.63 -12.25 0.50
CA GLY A 70 13.67 -12.39 -0.52
C GLY A 70 13.11 -12.38 -1.94
N GLU A 71 13.96 -12.76 -2.89
CA GLU A 71 13.64 -12.69 -4.31
C GLU A 71 12.50 -13.61 -4.75
N GLU A 72 12.31 -14.77 -4.09
CA GLU A 72 11.21 -15.69 -4.41
C GLU A 72 9.84 -15.07 -4.12
N ASP A 73 9.68 -14.45 -2.95
CA ASP A 73 8.49 -13.70 -2.57
C ASP A 73 8.21 -12.55 -3.55
N LEU A 74 9.26 -11.80 -3.89
CA LEU A 74 9.14 -10.69 -4.84
C LEU A 74 8.76 -11.18 -6.24
N ALA A 75 9.32 -12.30 -6.70
CA ALA A 75 8.98 -12.90 -7.98
C ALA A 75 7.52 -13.36 -8.02
N ALA A 76 7.03 -13.98 -6.94
CA ALA A 76 5.63 -14.40 -6.83
C ALA A 76 4.66 -13.20 -6.91
N ILE A 77 5.01 -12.09 -6.25
CA ILE A 77 4.22 -10.85 -6.33
C ILE A 77 4.28 -10.25 -7.74
N ARG A 78 5.48 -10.13 -8.33
CA ARG A 78 5.66 -9.58 -9.68
C ARG A 78 4.90 -10.36 -10.75
N ALA A 79 4.80 -11.68 -10.62
CA ALA A 79 4.02 -12.52 -11.53
C ALA A 79 2.53 -12.14 -11.57
N VAL A 80 2.00 -11.56 -10.50
CA VAL A 80 0.61 -11.12 -10.40
C VAL A 80 0.43 -9.66 -10.80
N VAL A 81 1.36 -8.79 -10.39
CA VAL A 81 1.19 -7.35 -10.54
C VAL A 81 1.79 -6.77 -11.82
N GLY A 82 2.65 -7.51 -12.51
CA GLY A 82 3.27 -7.10 -13.77
C GLY A 82 4.15 -5.86 -13.62
N ASP A 83 4.10 -4.98 -14.61
CA ASP A 83 4.93 -3.76 -14.72
C ASP A 83 4.37 -2.55 -13.94
N ARG A 84 3.44 -2.78 -13.02
CA ARG A 84 2.82 -1.72 -12.22
C ARG A 84 3.83 -1.06 -11.28
N GLU A 85 3.52 0.16 -10.86
CA GLU A 85 4.29 0.84 -9.83
C GLU A 85 4.29 0.00 -8.55
N LEU A 86 5.49 -0.44 -8.15
CA LEU A 86 5.70 -1.38 -7.05
C LEU A 86 6.70 -0.80 -6.04
N LEU A 87 6.35 -0.89 -4.76
CA LEU A 87 7.25 -0.64 -3.65
C LEU A 87 7.33 -1.88 -2.76
N VAL A 88 8.54 -2.19 -2.29
CA VAL A 88 8.81 -3.39 -1.49
C VAL A 88 9.02 -2.98 -0.04
N VAL A 89 8.28 -3.60 0.87
CA VAL A 89 8.47 -3.53 2.32
C VAL A 89 8.94 -4.91 2.77
N PRO A 90 10.19 -5.05 3.26
CA PRO A 90 10.70 -6.33 3.72
C PRO A 90 9.96 -6.84 4.95
N ASP A 91 10.00 -8.16 5.17
CA ASP A 91 9.63 -8.75 6.45
C ASP A 91 10.63 -8.30 7.51
N ASP A 92 10.15 -7.69 8.58
CA ASP A 92 10.99 -7.01 9.56
C ASP A 92 10.38 -7.14 10.96
N PRO A 93 11.04 -7.84 11.91
CA PRO A 93 10.50 -8.06 13.25
C PRO A 93 10.28 -6.76 14.02
N ALA A 94 11.02 -5.69 13.70
CA ALA A 94 10.85 -4.39 14.37
C ALA A 94 9.42 -3.84 14.22
N VAL A 95 8.75 -4.13 13.10
CA VAL A 95 7.36 -3.71 12.87
C VAL A 95 6.40 -4.50 13.77
N ALA A 96 6.58 -5.82 13.84
CA ALA A 96 5.73 -6.70 14.65
C ALA A 96 5.94 -6.49 16.16
N ASP A 97 7.17 -6.17 16.57
CA ASP A 97 7.49 -5.88 17.96
C ASP A 97 6.90 -4.54 18.40
N ALA A 98 7.02 -3.49 17.58
CA ALA A 98 6.40 -2.20 17.84
C ALA A 98 4.86 -2.29 17.91
N ASP A 99 4.24 -3.05 17.00
CA ASP A 99 2.78 -3.32 17.01
C ASP A 99 2.34 -4.00 18.32
N ARG A 100 3.08 -5.02 18.77
CA ARG A 100 2.79 -5.72 20.04
C ARG A 100 2.88 -4.80 21.26
N GLU A 101 3.76 -3.80 21.21
CA GLU A 101 3.95 -2.80 22.26
C GLU A 101 2.97 -1.62 22.15
N GLY A 102 2.16 -1.56 21.09
CA GLY A 102 1.24 -0.46 20.82
C GLY A 102 1.96 0.85 20.47
N THR A 103 3.17 0.77 19.92
CA THR A 103 3.97 1.93 19.50
C THR A 103 4.11 1.96 17.98
N ALA A 104 4.28 3.15 17.40
CA ALA A 104 4.53 3.24 15.97
C ALA A 104 5.97 2.80 15.66
N PRO A 105 6.19 1.93 14.65
CA PRO A 105 7.53 1.47 14.27
C PRO A 105 8.53 2.62 13.98
N ILE A 106 8.03 3.75 13.47
CA ILE A 106 8.85 4.93 13.18
C ILE A 106 9.43 5.60 14.44
N ASP A 107 8.75 5.48 15.58
CA ASP A 107 9.16 6.11 16.83
C ASP A 107 10.23 5.28 17.56
N VAL A 108 10.16 3.95 17.45
CA VAL A 108 11.04 3.02 18.17
C VAL A 108 12.15 2.42 17.31
N ALA A 109 11.92 2.29 16.01
CA ALA A 109 12.87 1.65 15.08
C ALA A 109 12.97 2.41 13.73
N PRO A 110 13.26 3.72 13.72
CA PRO A 110 13.33 4.54 12.49
C PRO A 110 14.37 4.04 11.46
N ALA A 111 15.39 3.32 11.92
CA ALA A 111 16.44 2.78 11.07
C ALA A 111 16.10 1.43 10.41
N ALA A 112 15.00 0.79 10.84
CA ALA A 112 14.60 -0.53 10.37
C ALA A 112 14.30 -0.53 8.86
N PRO A 113 14.73 -1.55 8.10
CA PRO A 113 14.47 -1.65 6.67
C PRO A 113 13.01 -1.43 6.25
N ALA A 114 12.05 -2.02 6.97
CA ALA A 114 10.63 -1.83 6.65
C ALA A 114 10.18 -0.39 6.88
N VAL A 115 10.61 0.24 7.97
CA VAL A 115 10.27 1.64 8.30
C VAL A 115 10.84 2.60 7.25
N LYS A 116 12.09 2.40 6.83
CA LYS A 116 12.70 3.18 5.75
C LYS A 116 11.92 3.05 4.43
N ALA A 117 11.46 1.84 4.10
CA ALA A 117 10.65 1.62 2.90
C ALA A 117 9.30 2.37 2.96
N ILE A 118 8.64 2.36 4.13
CA ILE A 118 7.37 3.08 4.35
C ILE A 118 7.58 4.59 4.28
N VAL A 119 8.65 5.13 4.86
CA VAL A 119 8.99 6.56 4.77
C VAL A 119 9.27 6.96 3.31
N ALA A 120 9.98 6.12 2.55
CA ALA A 120 10.21 6.36 1.12
C ALA A 120 8.90 6.33 0.31
N LEU A 121 7.96 5.43 0.64
CA LEU A 121 6.62 5.42 0.04
C LEU A 121 5.89 6.73 0.30
N ALA A 122 5.85 7.19 1.56
CA ALA A 122 5.21 8.45 1.92
C ALA A 122 5.79 9.64 1.15
N GLY A 123 7.13 9.73 1.04
CA GLY A 123 7.79 10.79 0.27
C GLY A 123 7.43 10.77 -1.22
N ARG A 124 7.24 9.58 -1.82
CA ARG A 124 6.80 9.44 -3.22
C ARG A 124 5.35 9.88 -3.43
N LEU A 125 4.47 9.62 -2.46
CA LEU A 125 3.05 10.01 -2.53
C LEU A 125 2.83 11.51 -2.29
N GLN A 126 3.73 12.18 -1.58
CA GLN A 126 3.67 13.63 -1.32
C GLN A 126 3.93 14.50 -2.54
N THR A 127 4.45 13.95 -3.64
CA THR A 127 4.70 14.72 -4.86
C THR A 127 3.44 14.68 -5.73
N PRO A 128 2.72 15.80 -5.91
CA PRO A 128 1.54 15.79 -6.76
C PRO A 128 2.00 15.45 -8.18
N SER A 129 1.41 14.40 -8.75
CA SER A 129 1.52 14.17 -10.18
C SER A 129 0.59 15.16 -10.85
N PHE A 130 1.05 16.40 -11.04
CA PHE A 130 0.38 17.36 -11.90
C PHE A 130 0.40 16.80 -13.32
N VAL A 131 -0.74 16.31 -13.79
CA VAL A 131 -1.03 16.10 -15.21
C VAL A 131 -1.98 17.20 -15.64
#